data_AF-A0A2R2Z4P4-F1
#
_entry.id   AF-A0A2R2Z4P4-F1
#
_cell.length_a   1.000
_cell.length_b   1.000
_cell.length_c   1.000
_cell.angle_alpha   90.00
_cell.angle_beta   90.00
_cell.angle_gamma   90.00
#
_symmetry.space_group_name_H-M   'P 1'
#
loop_
_entity.id
_entity.type
_entity.pdbx_description
1 polymer ?
#
loop_
_entity_poly.entity_id
_entity_poly.type
_entity_poly.pdbx_seq_one_letter_code
_entity_poly.pdbx_strand_id
1 'polypeptide(L)'
;DMRRLLGEATVAGELRLWGRMLREVKLNISPGSSCHCSEPGWFRVCFANMSLDTLDVALARMSRFMDRWNKERKMSTQQEQHY
;
A
#
# COMPACT_ATOMS: atom_id res chain seq x y z
N ASP A 1 -2.45 -8.39 4.45
CA ASP A 1 -1.98 -7.29 5.31
C ASP A 1 -0.83 -6.58 4.60
N MET A 2 -0.78 -5.25 4.64
CA MET A 2 0.18 -4.40 3.91
C MET A 2 1.46 -4.07 4.69
N ARG A 3 1.62 -4.54 5.94
CA ARG A 3 2.85 -4.40 6.75
C ARG A 3 4.11 -4.83 6.00
N ARG A 4 4.02 -5.87 5.18
CA ARG A 4 5.13 -6.36 4.33
C ARG A 4 5.60 -5.37 3.28
N LEU A 5 4.75 -4.41 2.93
CA LEU A 5 5.08 -3.34 1.98
C LEU A 5 5.78 -2.17 2.69
N LEU A 6 5.71 -2.08 4.01
CA LEU A 6 6.44 -1.06 4.75
C LEU A 6 7.95 -1.34 4.73
N GLY A 7 8.76 -0.31 4.47
CA GLY A 7 10.20 -0.40 4.69
C GLY A 7 10.52 -0.47 6.19
N GLU A 8 9.80 0.31 6.98
CA GLU A 8 9.88 0.35 8.43
C GLU A 8 8.45 0.36 8.99
N ALA A 9 8.22 -0.38 10.08
CA ALA A 9 6.92 -0.44 10.75
C ALA A 9 6.67 0.83 11.59
N THR A 10 6.58 1.98 10.92
CA THR A 10 6.32 3.30 11.52
C THR A 10 5.10 3.95 10.88
N VAL A 11 4.44 4.87 11.62
CA VAL A 11 3.33 5.67 11.07
C VAL A 11 3.79 6.47 9.84
N ALA A 12 5.03 6.99 9.85
CA ALA A 12 5.60 7.65 8.70
C ALA A 12 5.72 6.71 7.49
N GLY A 13 6.12 5.45 7.70
CA GLY A 13 6.13 4.42 6.67
C GLY A 13 4.73 4.15 6.09
N GLU A 14 3.73 4.05 6.96
CA GLU A 14 2.33 3.88 6.57
C GLU A 14 1.82 5.06 5.72
N LEU A 15 2.07 6.31 6.15
CA LEU A 15 1.65 7.50 5.41
C LEU A 15 2.38 7.66 4.07
N ARG A 16 3.64 7.22 3.97
CA ARG A 16 4.35 7.15 2.68
C ARG A 16 3.68 6.16 1.73
N LEU A 17 3.35 4.96 2.21
CA LEU A 17 2.63 3.95 1.43
C LEU A 17 1.25 4.46 1.00
N TRP A 18 0.50 5.04 1.93
CA TRP A 18 -0.79 5.69 1.67
C TRP A 18 -0.69 6.76 0.56
N GLY A 19 0.32 7.62 0.64
CA GLY A 19 0.54 8.66 -0.36
C GLY A 19 0.78 8.10 -1.77
N ARG A 20 1.49 6.97 -1.89
CA ARG A 20 1.66 6.26 -3.17
C ARG A 20 0.36 5.60 -3.64
N MET A 21 -0.41 4.98 -2.75
CA MET A 21 -1.75 4.44 -3.07
C MET A 21 -2.67 5.53 -3.63
N LEU A 22 -2.71 6.69 -2.99
CA LEU A 22 -3.53 7.82 -3.43
C LEU A 22 -3.07 8.37 -4.79
N ARG A 23 -1.77 8.63 -4.96
CA ARG A 23 -1.25 9.31 -6.16
C ARG A 23 -1.08 8.39 -7.37
N GLU A 24 -0.56 7.18 -7.18
CA GLU A 24 -0.22 6.24 -8.26
C GLU A 24 -1.37 5.27 -8.55
N VAL A 25 -1.99 4.72 -7.51
CA VAL A 25 -3.05 3.70 -7.64
C VAL A 25 -4.43 4.35 -7.80
N LYS A 26 -4.55 5.64 -7.46
CA LYS A 26 -5.79 6.42 -7.47
C LYS A 26 -6.85 5.81 -6.57
N LEU A 27 -6.44 5.26 -5.43
CA LEU A 27 -7.32 4.71 -4.40
C LEU A 27 -7.23 5.54 -3.14
N ASN A 28 -8.37 6.09 -2.72
CA ASN A 28 -8.50 6.76 -1.43
C ASN A 28 -8.95 5.74 -0.38
N ILE A 29 -7.98 5.23 0.38
CA ILE A 29 -8.18 4.29 1.49
C ILE A 29 -7.73 4.94 2.79
N SER A 30 -8.33 4.56 3.91
CA SER A 30 -7.96 5.15 5.21
C SER A 30 -6.79 4.36 5.82
N PRO A 31 -5.65 5.02 6.15
CA PRO A 31 -4.57 4.37 6.89
C PRO A 31 -5.01 4.08 8.34
N GLY A 32 -4.51 3.00 8.93
CA GLY A 32 -4.88 2.54 10.27
C GLY A 32 -4.61 3.58 11.36
N SER A 33 -3.53 4.36 11.21
CA SER A 33 -3.20 5.48 12.11
C SER A 33 -4.29 6.55 12.18
N SER A 34 -5.10 6.75 11.13
CA SER A 34 -6.27 7.65 11.18
C SER A 34 -7.40 7.14 12.07
N CYS A 35 -7.34 5.87 12.49
CA CYS A 35 -8.32 5.24 13.38
C CYS A 35 -7.68 4.77 14.69
N HIS A 36 -6.55 5.39 15.10
CA HIS A 36 -5.81 5.04 16.32
C HIS A 36 -5.33 3.58 16.38
N CYS A 37 -5.10 2.93 15.24
CA CYS A 37 -4.45 1.62 15.21
C CYS A 37 -3.01 1.75 15.71
N SER A 38 -2.62 0.93 16.69
CA SER A 38 -1.27 0.93 17.28
C SER A 38 -0.22 0.31 16.37
N GLU A 39 -0.63 -0.58 15.46
CA GLU A 39 0.26 -1.24 14.50
C GLU A 39 0.22 -0.53 13.14
N PRO A 40 1.33 0.00 12.63
CA PRO A 40 1.37 0.56 11.28
C PRO A 40 1.19 -0.52 10.22
N GLY A 41 0.59 -0.17 9.08
CA GLY A 41 0.41 -1.04 7.90
C GLY A 41 -0.99 -1.62 7.73
N TRP A 42 -1.93 -1.26 8.61
CA TRP A 42 -3.35 -1.55 8.46
C TRP A 42 -4.03 -0.48 7.60
N PHE A 43 -5.00 -0.89 6.78
CA PHE A 43 -5.77 0.01 5.94
C PHE A 43 -7.23 -0.43 5.90
N ARG A 44 -8.15 0.54 5.92
CA ARG A 44 -9.59 0.32 5.75
C ARG A 44 -10.01 0.71 4.34
N VAL A 45 -10.74 -0.20 3.68
CA VAL A 45 -11.34 0.01 2.35
C VAL A 45 -12.85 -0.09 2.48
N CYS A 46 -13.57 0.92 1.97
CA CYS A 46 -15.02 0.87 1.84
C CYS A 46 -15.38 0.47 0.40
N PHE A 47 -16.25 -0.52 0.24
CA PHE A 47 -16.68 -1.01 -1.07
C PHE A 47 -18.20 -0.92 -1.27
N ALA A 48 -18.96 -0.57 -0.23
CA ALA A 48 -20.43 -0.60 -0.27
C ALA A 48 -21.05 0.47 -1.19
N ASN A 49 -20.31 1.52 -1.55
CA ASN A 49 -20.81 2.63 -2.38
C ASN A 49 -20.31 2.59 -3.84
N MET A 50 -19.79 1.45 -4.31
CA MET A 50 -19.26 1.30 -5.67
C MET A 50 -19.82 0.07 -6.37
N SER A 51 -19.86 0.11 -7.70
CA SER A 51 -20.23 -1.07 -8.51
C SER A 51 -19.16 -2.15 -8.41
N LEU A 52 -19.55 -3.40 -8.69
CA LEU A 52 -18.61 -4.53 -8.77
C LEU A 52 -17.50 -4.26 -9.80
N ASP A 53 -17.83 -3.72 -10.97
CA ASP A 53 -16.83 -3.36 -11.99
C ASP A 53 -15.80 -2.35 -11.47
N THR A 54 -16.24 -1.37 -10.67
CA THR A 54 -15.33 -0.39 -10.07
C THR A 54 -14.44 -1.03 -9.03
N LEU A 55 -15.00 -1.95 -8.22
CA LEU A 55 -14.25 -2.73 -7.24
C LEU A 55 -13.19 -3.61 -7.93
N ASP A 56 -13.53 -4.29 -9.02
CA ASP A 56 -12.60 -5.12 -9.78
C ASP A 56 -11.43 -4.31 -10.34
N VAL A 57 -11.72 -3.11 -10.88
CA VAL A 57 -10.67 -2.17 -11.33
C VAL A 57 -9.79 -1.75 -10.15
N ALA A 58 -10.36 -1.45 -8.98
CA ALA A 58 -9.61 -1.07 -7.79
C ALA A 58 -8.69 -2.21 -7.31
N LEU A 59 -9.21 -3.44 -7.24
CA LEU A 59 -8.45 -4.63 -6.85
C LEU A 59 -7.32 -4.94 -7.84
N ALA A 60 -7.59 -4.84 -9.15
CA ALA A 60 -6.58 -5.04 -10.18
C ALA A 60 -5.46 -3.99 -10.10
N ARG A 61 -5.79 -2.71 -9.87
CA ARG A 61 -4.80 -1.66 -9.67
C ARG A 61 -3.93 -1.91 -8.44
N MET A 62 -4.56 -2.32 -7.33
CA MET A 62 -3.87 -2.63 -6.08
C MET A 62 -2.94 -3.85 -6.24
N SER A 63 -3.40 -4.92 -6.89
CA SER A 63 -2.57 -6.10 -7.21
C SER A 63 -1.34 -5.72 -8.04
N ARG A 64 -1.53 -5.00 -9.14
CA ARG A 64 -0.41 -4.52 -9.99
C ARG A 64 0.57 -3.63 -9.23
N PHE A 65 0.06 -2.78 -8.33
CA PHE A 65 0.91 -1.95 -7.48
C PHE A 65 1.77 -2.79 -6.54
N MET A 66 1.18 -3.79 -5.86
CA MET A 66 1.92 -4.68 -4.96
C MET A 66 3.01 -5.47 -5.69
N ASP A 67 2.74 -5.94 -6.91
CA ASP A 67 3.73 -6.64 -7.73
C ASP A 67 4.91 -5.74 -8.10
N ARG A 68 4.65 -4.49 -8.50
CA ARG A 68 5.71 -3.51 -8.80
C ARG A 68 6.51 -3.17 -7.55
N TRP A 69 5.84 -2.93 -6.43
CA TRP A 69 6.48 -2.63 -5.14
C TRP A 69 7.44 -3.73 -4.71
N ASN A 70 7.02 -4.99 -4.81
CA ASN A 70 7.86 -6.14 -4.48
C ASN A 70 9.07 -6.26 -5.41
N LYS A 71 8.94 -5.89 -6.69
CA LYS A 71 10.07 -5.84 -7.63
C LYS A 71 11.04 -4.72 -7.28
N GLU A 72 10.55 -3.50 -7.03
CA GLU A 72 11.35 -2.34 -6.60
C GLU A 72 12.21 -2.68 -5.37
N ARG A 73 11.61 -3.31 -4.35
CA ARG A 73 12.33 -3.72 -3.14
C ARG A 73 13.39 -4.80 -3.38
N LYS A 74 13.13 -5.76 -4.26
CA LYS A 74 14.12 -6.80 -4.60
C LYS A 74 15.35 -6.20 -5.28
N MET A 75 15.16 -5.22 -6.15
CA MET A 75 16.25 -4.52 -6.84
C MET A 75 17.09 -3.69 -5.86
N SER A 76 16.45 -2.97 -4.92
CA SER A 76 17.18 -2.19 -3.90
C SER A 76 18.03 -3.06 -2.98
N THR A 77 17.52 -4.23 -2.56
CA THR A 77 18.28 -5.17 -1.73
C THR A 77 19.44 -5.83 -2.49
N GLN A 78 19.32 -6.03 -3.80
CA GLN A 78 20.40 -6.59 -4.63
C GLN A 78 21.51 -5.58 -4.93
N GLN A 79 21.19 -4.29 -5.03
CA GLN A 79 22.18 -3.22 -5.21
C GLN A 79 23.04 -2.99 -3.95
N GLU A 80 22.46 -3.12 -2.76
CA GLU A 80 23.20 -3.01 -1.49
C GLU A 80 24.15 -4.19 -1.22
N GLN A 81 23.99 -5.33 -1.92
CA GLN A 81 24.85 -6.52 -1.77
C GLN A 81 26.02 -6.57 -2.78
N HIS A 82 26.07 -5.65 -3.73
CA HIS A 82 27.13 -5.57 -4.75
C HIS A 82 28.09 -4.39 -4.55
N TYR A 83 27.99 -3.71 -3.41
CA TYR A 83 28.93 -2.71 -2.91
C TYR A 83 29.54 -3.21 -1.61
#